data_AF-A0A316AS11-F1
#
_entry.id   AF-A0A316AS11-F1
#
_cell.length_a   1.000
_cell.length_b   1.000
_cell.length_c   1.000
_cell.angle_alpha   90.00
_cell.angle_beta   90.00
_cell.angle_gamma   90.00
#
_symmetry.space_group_name_H-M   'P 1'
#
loop_
_entity.id
_entity.type
_entity.pdbx_description
1 polymer ?
#
loop_
_entity_poly.entity_id
_entity_poly.type
_entity_poly.pdbx_seq_one_letter_code
_entity_poly.pdbx_strand_id
1 'polypeptide(L)'
;MIQKSISTLSAVLVLALAHVGCCLLPLVALASSSIPFFSFLSEYQDVVAFFQLGMLAYLGFHLSRHYTGKERFHSSLERLTYHLGLVFTVLSLVVGHFEPFHTENQRIAQQQFQFFKTHRRTVLGFTGTFDAGSIKKEITLVKGIRSCRQVALPEAPPTKGSTIGFSITYQTEQVSLEQLIEAFRQKGHRVWVQE
;
A
#
# COMPACT_ATOMS: atom_id res chain seq x y z
N MET A 1 -45.22 -29.25 -3.96
CA MET A 1 -44.51 -28.39 -2.98
C MET A 1 -43.06 -28.82 -2.75
N ILE A 2 -42.76 -30.12 -2.64
CA ILE A 2 -41.41 -30.65 -2.38
C ILE A 2 -40.36 -30.24 -3.45
N GLN A 3 -40.75 -30.23 -4.73
CA GLN A 3 -39.85 -29.91 -5.84
C GLN A 3 -39.40 -28.43 -5.87
N LYS A 4 -40.25 -27.49 -5.40
CA LYS A 4 -39.86 -26.08 -5.23
C LYS A 4 -38.86 -25.93 -4.08
N SER A 5 -39.06 -26.67 -2.98
CA SER A 5 -38.21 -26.66 -1.79
C SER A 5 -36.78 -27.20 -2.04
N ILE A 6 -36.64 -28.25 -2.84
CA ILE A 6 -35.31 -28.81 -3.20
C ILE A 6 -34.51 -27.83 -4.07
N SER A 7 -35.16 -27.16 -5.04
CA SER A 7 -34.47 -26.16 -5.87
C SER A 7 -34.01 -24.95 -5.05
N THR A 8 -34.83 -24.50 -4.09
CA THR A 8 -34.46 -23.39 -3.20
C THR A 8 -33.33 -23.77 -2.24
N LEU A 9 -33.28 -25.02 -1.75
CA LEU A 9 -32.20 -25.47 -0.87
C LEU A 9 -30.84 -25.48 -1.57
N SER A 10 -30.79 -25.98 -2.81
CA SER A 10 -29.55 -25.99 -3.61
C SER A 10 -29.06 -24.57 -3.91
N ALA A 11 -29.97 -23.65 -4.24
CA ALA A 11 -29.65 -22.25 -4.47
C ALA A 11 -29.14 -21.56 -3.19
N VAL A 12 -29.76 -21.83 -2.04
CA VAL A 12 -29.33 -21.29 -0.74
C VAL A 12 -27.97 -21.84 -0.33
N LEU A 13 -27.69 -23.13 -0.56
CA LEU A 13 -26.40 -23.73 -0.26
C LEU A 13 -25.28 -23.16 -1.14
N VAL A 14 -25.52 -23.02 -2.45
CA VAL A 14 -24.56 -22.41 -3.39
C VAL A 14 -24.32 -20.94 -3.01
N LEU A 15 -25.37 -20.21 -2.65
CA LEU A 15 -25.28 -18.82 -2.21
C LEU A 15 -24.50 -18.69 -0.90
N ALA A 16 -24.75 -19.59 0.06
CA ALA A 16 -24.03 -19.63 1.34
C ALA A 16 -22.54 -19.96 1.14
N LEU A 17 -22.21 -20.96 0.30
CA LEU A 17 -20.83 -21.30 -0.04
C LEU A 17 -20.13 -20.17 -0.80
N ALA A 18 -20.82 -19.52 -1.72
CA ALA A 18 -20.30 -18.35 -2.43
C ALA A 18 -20.07 -17.17 -1.46
N HIS A 19 -20.94 -16.98 -0.47
CA HIS A 19 -20.78 -15.95 0.55
C HIS A 19 -19.65 -16.27 1.54
N VAL A 20 -19.52 -17.53 1.96
CA VAL A 20 -18.39 -18.01 2.76
C VAL A 20 -17.09 -17.83 2.00
N GLY A 21 -17.05 -18.18 0.71
CA GLY A 21 -15.92 -17.92 -0.17
C GLY A 21 -15.62 -16.41 -0.28
N CYS A 22 -16.65 -15.58 -0.50
CA CYS A 22 -16.54 -14.13 -0.65
C CYS A 22 -16.11 -13.41 0.64
N CYS A 23 -16.49 -13.91 1.81
CA CYS A 23 -16.16 -13.33 3.12
C CYS A 23 -14.85 -13.89 3.70
N LEU A 24 -14.49 -15.13 3.39
CA LEU A 24 -13.21 -15.71 3.78
C LEU A 24 -12.07 -15.31 2.86
N LEU A 25 -12.31 -15.07 1.55
CA LEU A 25 -11.22 -14.67 0.63
C LEU A 25 -10.49 -13.40 1.07
N PRO A 26 -11.16 -12.32 1.52
CA PRO A 26 -10.50 -11.14 2.04
C PRO A 26 -9.68 -11.43 3.31
N LEU A 27 -10.18 -12.30 4.19
CA LEU A 27 -9.45 -12.73 5.40
C LEU A 27 -8.23 -13.58 5.04
N VAL A 28 -8.37 -14.47 4.07
CA VAL A 28 -7.28 -15.28 3.51
C VAL A 28 -6.27 -14.39 2.78
N ALA A 29 -6.72 -13.36 2.05
CA ALA A 29 -5.85 -12.41 1.37
C ALA A 29 -5.03 -11.57 2.39
N LEU A 30 -5.66 -11.10 3.46
CA LEU A 30 -4.94 -10.42 4.55
C LEU A 30 -3.92 -11.35 5.22
N ALA A 31 -4.30 -12.58 5.53
CA ALA A 31 -3.37 -13.59 6.07
C ALA A 31 -2.28 -13.99 5.05
N SER A 32 -2.57 -13.95 3.75
CA SER A 32 -1.67 -14.37 2.69
C SER A 32 -0.47 -13.45 2.51
N SER A 33 -0.59 -12.18 2.87
CA SER A 33 0.56 -11.26 2.93
C SER A 33 1.67 -11.75 3.89
N SER A 34 1.33 -12.68 4.80
CA SER A 34 2.24 -13.29 5.76
C SER A 34 2.80 -14.64 5.30
N ILE A 35 2.28 -15.23 4.20
CA ILE A 35 2.60 -16.59 3.75
C ILE A 35 3.05 -16.57 2.28
N PRO A 36 4.33 -16.87 1.99
CA PRO A 36 4.94 -16.67 0.66
C PRO A 36 4.33 -17.51 -0.48
N PHE A 37 3.55 -18.55 -0.17
CA PHE A 37 2.93 -19.43 -1.17
C PHE A 37 1.67 -18.86 -1.84
N PHE A 38 1.11 -17.76 -1.34
CA PHE A 38 -0.14 -17.19 -1.84
C PHE A 38 0.03 -15.95 -2.72
N SER A 39 1.26 -15.61 -3.13
CA SER A 39 1.53 -14.48 -4.02
C SER A 39 0.73 -14.55 -5.33
N PHE A 40 0.50 -15.77 -5.86
CA PHE A 40 -0.34 -16.02 -7.03
C PHE A 40 -1.77 -15.46 -6.89
N LEU A 41 -2.37 -15.53 -5.70
CA LEU A 41 -3.75 -15.05 -5.49
C LEU A 41 -3.85 -13.52 -5.54
N SER A 42 -2.78 -12.82 -5.15
CA SER A 42 -2.75 -11.36 -5.15
C SER A 42 -2.83 -10.75 -6.56
N GLU A 43 -2.31 -11.46 -7.57
CA GLU A 43 -2.34 -11.02 -8.96
C GLU A 43 -3.76 -11.04 -9.56
N TYR A 44 -4.65 -11.87 -9.03
CA TYR A 44 -6.05 -11.98 -9.48
C TYR A 44 -7.04 -11.26 -8.56
N GLN A 45 -6.55 -10.45 -7.61
CA GLN A 45 -7.41 -9.77 -6.63
C GLN A 45 -8.51 -8.94 -7.31
N ASP A 46 -8.15 -8.20 -8.36
CA ASP A 46 -9.11 -7.37 -9.11
C ASP A 46 -10.16 -8.22 -9.83
N VAL A 47 -9.75 -9.33 -10.46
CA VAL A 47 -10.66 -10.25 -11.16
C VAL A 47 -11.68 -10.86 -10.19
N VAL A 48 -11.22 -11.28 -9.00
CA VAL A 48 -12.10 -11.82 -7.97
C VAL A 48 -13.04 -10.75 -7.44
N ALA A 49 -12.56 -9.52 -7.23
CA ALA A 49 -13.40 -8.41 -6.79
C ALA A 49 -14.50 -8.06 -7.82
N PHE A 50 -14.16 -8.02 -9.11
CA PHE A 50 -15.14 -7.83 -10.19
C PHE A 50 -16.16 -8.96 -10.25
N PHE A 51 -15.73 -10.21 -10.11
CA PHE A 51 -16.63 -11.36 -10.06
C PHE A 51 -17.60 -11.26 -8.87
N GLN A 52 -17.10 -10.88 -7.68
CA GLN A 52 -17.92 -10.68 -6.49
C GLN A 52 -18.94 -9.54 -6.68
N LEU A 53 -18.52 -8.42 -7.26
CA LEU A 53 -19.42 -7.31 -7.60
C LEU A 53 -20.51 -7.74 -8.61
N GLY A 54 -20.13 -8.49 -9.64
CA GLY A 54 -21.07 -9.02 -10.63
C GLY A 54 -22.07 -9.98 -10.00
N MET A 55 -21.61 -10.86 -9.11
CA MET A 55 -22.47 -11.79 -8.37
C MET A 55 -23.42 -11.03 -7.44
N LEU A 56 -22.93 -10.02 -6.71
CA LEU A 56 -23.74 -9.17 -5.85
C LEU A 56 -24.80 -8.41 -6.65
N ALA A 57 -24.43 -7.85 -7.80
CA ALA A 57 -25.36 -7.15 -8.68
C ALA A 57 -26.42 -8.10 -9.25
N TYR A 58 -26.03 -9.30 -9.68
CA TYR A 58 -26.94 -10.34 -10.17
C TYR A 58 -27.93 -10.76 -9.09
N LEU A 59 -27.45 -11.05 -7.88
CA LEU A 59 -28.29 -11.41 -6.73
C LEU A 59 -29.20 -10.25 -6.31
N GLY A 60 -28.66 -9.03 -6.25
CA GLY A 60 -29.42 -7.83 -5.93
C GLY A 60 -30.53 -7.57 -6.95
N PHE A 61 -30.24 -7.75 -8.24
CA PHE A 61 -31.24 -7.66 -9.31
C PHE A 61 -32.30 -8.76 -9.19
N HIS A 62 -31.90 -10.01 -8.96
CA HIS A 62 -32.83 -11.13 -8.85
C HIS A 62 -33.73 -11.01 -7.61
N LEU A 63 -33.17 -10.60 -6.47
CA LEU A 63 -33.95 -10.24 -5.28
C LEU A 63 -34.87 -9.07 -5.60
N SER A 64 -34.36 -7.96 -6.11
CA SER A 64 -35.17 -6.77 -6.42
C SER A 64 -36.35 -7.13 -7.33
N ARG A 65 -36.14 -7.93 -8.38
CA ARG A 65 -37.18 -8.40 -9.30
C ARG A 65 -38.21 -9.31 -8.63
N HIS A 66 -37.77 -10.21 -7.74
CA HIS A 66 -38.67 -11.04 -6.95
C HIS A 66 -39.49 -10.20 -5.95
N TYR A 67 -38.94 -9.08 -5.49
CA TYR A 67 -39.52 -8.21 -4.46
C TYR A 67 -40.46 -7.15 -5.02
N THR A 68 -40.17 -6.60 -6.21
CA THR A 68 -41.06 -5.67 -6.93
C THR A 68 -42.06 -6.39 -7.85
N GLY A 69 -41.91 -7.69 -8.04
CA GLY A 69 -42.80 -8.55 -8.82
C GLY A 69 -44.09 -8.94 -8.09
N LYS A 70 -44.94 -9.74 -8.75
CA LYS A 70 -46.27 -10.16 -8.25
C LYS A 70 -46.23 -11.10 -7.04
N GLU A 71 -45.08 -11.66 -6.67
CA GLU A 71 -44.95 -12.54 -5.52
C GLU A 71 -44.74 -11.70 -4.25
N ARG A 72 -45.86 -11.37 -3.59
CA ARG A 72 -45.86 -10.67 -2.30
C ARG A 72 -45.07 -11.48 -1.27
N PHE A 73 -44.25 -10.78 -0.49
CA PHE A 73 -43.75 -11.29 0.78
C PHE A 73 -44.86 -11.93 1.58
N HIS A 74 -44.52 -13.03 2.25
CA HIS A 74 -45.49 -13.72 3.09
C HIS A 74 -45.70 -12.96 4.41
N SER A 75 -44.77 -12.09 4.84
CA SER A 75 -44.93 -11.24 6.03
C SER A 75 -44.24 -9.87 6.00
N SER A 76 -44.72 -8.92 6.81
CA SER A 76 -44.07 -7.59 7.01
C SER A 76 -42.66 -7.68 7.59
N LEU A 77 -42.37 -8.77 8.33
CA LEU A 77 -41.08 -9.00 8.96
C LEU A 77 -40.01 -9.33 7.91
N GLU A 78 -40.34 -10.16 6.92
CA GLU A 78 -39.46 -10.47 5.78
C GLU A 78 -39.09 -9.20 4.98
N ARG A 79 -40.02 -8.26 4.86
CA ARG A 79 -39.76 -6.99 4.19
C ARG A 79 -38.78 -6.12 4.96
N LEU A 80 -38.92 -6.06 6.28
CA LEU A 80 -38.02 -5.31 7.15
C LEU A 80 -36.61 -5.90 7.15
N THR A 81 -36.48 -7.22 7.27
CA THR A 81 -35.17 -7.90 7.29
C THR A 81 -34.42 -7.72 5.98
N TYR A 82 -35.12 -7.72 4.85
CA TYR A 82 -34.51 -7.38 3.56
C TYR A 82 -33.94 -5.96 3.51
N HIS A 83 -34.72 -4.96 3.91
CA HIS A 83 -34.25 -3.57 3.89
C HIS A 83 -33.06 -3.38 4.83
N LEU A 84 -33.09 -3.98 6.02
CA LEU A 84 -31.95 -3.97 6.93
C LEU A 84 -30.73 -4.65 6.31
N GLY A 85 -30.89 -5.84 5.72
CA GLY A 85 -29.81 -6.56 5.05
C GLY A 85 -29.19 -5.77 3.90
N LEU A 86 -30.03 -5.10 3.09
CA LEU A 86 -29.56 -4.22 2.01
C LEU A 86 -28.74 -3.05 2.56
N VAL A 87 -29.23 -2.37 3.60
CA VAL A 87 -28.53 -1.25 4.24
C VAL A 87 -27.19 -1.72 4.80
N PHE A 88 -27.15 -2.83 5.53
CA PHE A 88 -25.90 -3.40 6.04
C PHE A 88 -24.92 -3.74 4.92
N THR A 89 -25.39 -4.37 3.83
CA THR A 89 -24.54 -4.73 2.69
C THR A 89 -23.91 -3.49 2.05
N VAL A 90 -24.71 -2.44 1.82
CA VAL A 90 -24.20 -1.17 1.27
C VAL A 90 -23.21 -0.52 2.23
N LEU A 91 -23.51 -0.49 3.54
CA LEU A 91 -22.63 0.09 4.54
C LEU A 91 -21.29 -0.64 4.61
N SER A 92 -21.30 -1.97 4.61
CA SER A 92 -20.09 -2.79 4.61
C SER A 92 -19.25 -2.57 3.35
N LEU A 93 -19.89 -2.42 2.19
CA LEU A 93 -19.19 -2.12 0.94
C LEU A 93 -18.55 -0.73 0.96
N VAL A 94 -19.25 0.28 1.48
CA VAL A 94 -18.72 1.63 1.66
C VAL A 94 -17.55 1.63 2.64
N VAL A 95 -17.69 0.98 3.80
CA VAL A 95 -16.60 0.89 4.80
C VAL A 95 -15.40 0.13 4.25
N GLY A 96 -15.61 -0.97 3.52
CA GLY A 96 -14.53 -1.74 2.92
C GLY A 96 -13.81 -0.99 1.79
N HIS A 97 -14.54 -0.25 0.95
CA HIS A 97 -13.95 0.47 -0.19
C HIS A 97 -13.24 1.75 0.23
N PHE A 98 -13.83 2.53 1.13
CA PHE A 98 -13.24 3.80 1.57
C PHE A 98 -12.26 3.64 2.72
N GLU A 99 -12.22 2.45 3.34
CA GLU A 99 -11.40 2.12 4.51
C GLU A 99 -11.29 3.30 5.49
N PRO A 100 -12.42 3.89 5.95
CA PRO A 100 -12.42 5.19 6.62
C PRO A 100 -11.67 5.18 7.96
N PHE A 101 -11.35 3.98 8.45
CA PHE A 101 -10.62 3.73 9.69
C PHE A 101 -9.17 3.33 9.40
N HIS A 102 -8.43 4.13 8.62
CA HIS A 102 -6.98 4.01 8.67
C HIS A 102 -6.51 4.25 10.11
N THR A 103 -6.00 3.21 10.73
CA THR A 103 -5.41 3.29 12.07
C THR A 103 -4.27 4.32 12.07
N GLU A 104 -4.00 4.92 13.22
CA GLU A 104 -2.89 5.87 13.37
C GLU A 104 -1.57 5.26 12.84
N ASN A 105 -1.35 3.97 13.12
CA ASN A 105 -0.20 3.21 12.63
C ASN A 105 -0.16 3.10 11.10
N GLN A 106 -1.29 2.87 10.44
CA GLN A 106 -1.35 2.85 8.96
C GLN A 106 -1.04 4.22 8.37
N ARG A 107 -1.52 5.31 8.98
CA ARG A 107 -1.19 6.68 8.54
C ARG A 107 0.30 6.98 8.70
N ILE A 108 0.88 6.59 9.83
CA ILE A 108 2.32 6.75 10.08
C ILE A 108 3.13 5.93 9.07
N ALA A 109 2.74 4.68 8.82
CA ALA A 109 3.39 3.83 7.82
C ALA A 109 3.30 4.43 6.41
N GLN A 110 2.14 4.97 6.03
CA GLN A 110 1.97 5.64 4.74
C GLN A 110 2.85 6.88 4.63
N GLN A 111 2.95 7.69 5.69
CA GLN A 111 3.85 8.85 5.73
C GLN A 111 5.32 8.45 5.62
N GLN A 112 5.74 7.39 6.33
CA GLN A 112 7.09 6.84 6.23
C GLN A 112 7.40 6.31 4.82
N PHE A 113 6.45 5.62 4.20
CA PHE A 113 6.60 5.13 2.83
C PHE A 113 6.72 6.28 1.82
N GLN A 114 5.86 7.30 1.94
CA GLN A 114 5.97 8.51 1.11
C GLN A 114 7.30 9.23 1.32
N PHE A 115 7.79 9.27 2.55
CA PHE A 115 9.11 9.80 2.85
C PHE A 115 10.21 9.00 2.12
N PHE A 116 10.20 7.66 2.18
CA PHE A 116 11.18 6.83 1.47
C PHE A 116 11.09 6.91 -0.06
N LYS A 117 9.90 7.16 -0.60
CA LYS A 117 9.69 7.33 -2.04
C LYS A 117 10.33 8.63 -2.54
N THR A 118 10.20 9.69 -1.75
CA THR A 118 10.62 11.05 -2.11
C THR A 118 12.02 11.42 -1.62
N HIS A 119 12.53 10.71 -0.61
CA HIS A 119 13.82 10.98 0.00
C HIS A 119 14.71 9.74 -0.06
N ARG A 120 15.95 9.94 -0.48
CA ARG A 120 16.99 8.91 -0.41
C ARG A 120 18.06 9.35 0.58
N ARG A 121 18.57 8.38 1.31
CA ARG A 121 19.70 8.54 2.21
C ARG A 121 20.91 7.87 1.57
N THR A 122 22.02 8.59 1.50
CA THR A 122 23.30 8.04 1.00
C THR A 122 24.44 8.53 1.88
N VAL A 123 25.52 7.77 1.91
CA VAL A 123 26.76 8.20 2.56
C VAL A 123 27.76 8.60 1.48
N LEU A 124 28.22 9.85 1.55
CA LEU A 124 29.26 10.38 0.70
C LEU A 124 30.58 10.43 1.46
N GLY A 125 31.62 9.84 0.88
CA GLY A 125 32.99 9.97 1.36
C GLY A 125 33.73 11.07 0.59
N PHE A 126 34.54 11.86 1.31
CA PHE A 126 35.38 12.92 0.76
C PHE A 126 36.85 12.65 1.14
N THR A 127 37.77 12.69 0.19
CA THR A 127 39.22 12.51 0.39
C THR A 127 39.91 13.83 0.12
N GLY A 128 40.68 14.32 1.08
CA GLY A 128 41.54 15.48 0.92
C GLY A 128 41.77 16.20 2.25
N THR A 129 42.54 17.28 2.20
CA THR A 129 42.82 18.15 3.36
C THR A 129 41.73 19.21 3.49
N PHE A 130 40.50 18.77 3.78
CA PHE A 130 39.36 19.66 3.90
C PHE A 130 38.86 19.72 5.34
N ASP A 131 38.40 20.90 5.76
CA ASP A 131 37.68 21.04 7.02
C ASP A 131 36.26 20.46 6.89
N ALA A 132 35.87 19.63 7.86
CA ALA A 132 34.54 19.03 7.91
C ALA A 132 33.43 20.09 7.96
N GLY A 133 33.69 21.24 8.62
CA GLY A 133 32.76 22.35 8.68
C GLY A 133 32.49 22.99 7.32
N SER A 134 33.54 23.18 6.51
CA SER A 134 33.42 23.72 5.15
C SER A 134 32.60 22.80 4.24
N ILE A 135 32.92 21.50 4.21
CA ILE A 135 32.18 20.53 3.38
C ILE A 135 30.71 20.47 3.82
N LYS A 136 30.44 20.45 5.13
CA LYS A 136 29.07 20.46 5.64
C LYS A 136 28.28 21.67 5.15
N LYS A 137 28.88 22.86 5.18
CA LYS A 137 28.25 24.10 4.66
C LYS A 137 27.95 23.98 3.17
N GLU A 138 28.90 23.48 2.38
CA GLU A 138 28.70 23.29 0.94
C GLU A 138 27.59 22.29 0.61
N ILE A 139 27.52 21.17 1.35
CA ILE A 139 26.44 20.19 1.22
C ILE A 139 25.10 20.87 1.51
N THR A 140 24.98 21.60 2.62
CA THR A 140 23.71 22.26 2.98
C THR A 140 23.24 23.33 1.99
N LEU A 141 24.13 23.86 1.14
CA LEU A 141 23.77 24.82 0.10
C LEU A 141 23.15 24.17 -1.15
N VAL A 142 23.29 22.84 -1.33
CA VAL A 142 22.71 22.17 -2.49
C VAL A 142 21.19 22.06 -2.33
N LYS A 143 20.45 22.67 -3.26
CA LYS A 143 18.99 22.60 -3.30
C LYS A 143 18.55 21.14 -3.43
N GLY A 144 17.68 20.70 -2.53
CA GLY A 144 17.21 19.31 -2.46
C GLY A 144 17.82 18.50 -1.31
N ILE A 145 18.86 18.98 -0.63
CA ILE A 145 19.37 18.34 0.58
C ILE A 145 18.56 18.78 1.80
N ARG A 146 18.02 17.81 2.54
CA ARG A 146 17.22 18.03 3.76
C ARG A 146 18.03 17.92 5.03
N SER A 147 18.94 16.95 5.09
CA SER A 147 19.79 16.74 6.25
C SER A 147 21.18 16.27 5.84
N CYS A 148 22.17 16.69 6.62
CA CYS A 148 23.56 16.29 6.46
C CYS A 148 24.15 16.04 7.86
N ARG A 149 24.63 14.82 8.09
CA ARG A 149 25.26 14.41 9.35
C ARG A 149 26.61 13.78 9.05
N GLN A 150 27.64 14.22 9.76
CA GLN A 150 28.95 13.57 9.68
C GLN A 150 28.87 12.16 10.26
N VAL A 151 29.48 11.20 9.57
CA VAL A 151 29.53 9.79 9.96
C VAL A 151 30.96 9.28 9.87
N ALA A 152 31.30 8.34 10.75
CA ALA A 152 32.55 7.60 10.64
C ALA A 152 32.46 6.64 9.44
N LEU A 153 33.46 6.65 8.57
CA LEU A 153 33.57 5.71 7.46
C LEU A 153 34.27 4.45 7.98
N PRO A 154 33.69 3.25 7.80
CA PRO A 154 34.27 2.01 8.32
C PRO A 154 35.55 1.60 7.56
N GLU A 155 35.67 1.92 6.28
CA GLU A 155 36.87 1.64 5.48
C GLU A 155 37.15 2.82 4.54
N ALA A 156 38.23 3.55 4.80
CA ALA A 156 38.71 4.56 3.89
C ALA A 156 39.41 3.88 2.70
N PRO A 157 39.13 4.26 1.44
CA PRO A 157 39.89 3.73 0.31
C PRO A 157 41.38 4.04 0.50
N PRO A 158 42.30 3.16 0.04
CA PRO A 158 43.75 3.29 0.24
C PRO A 158 44.29 4.49 -0.56
N THR A 159 44.07 5.69 -0.04
CA THR A 159 44.48 6.96 -0.63
C THR A 159 45.13 7.82 0.44
N LYS A 160 46.28 8.42 0.11
CA LYS A 160 47.01 9.33 1.00
C LYS A 160 46.16 10.59 1.22
N GLY A 161 45.44 10.66 2.35
CA GLY A 161 44.68 11.84 2.76
C GLY A 161 43.71 11.54 3.91
N SER A 162 43.27 12.59 4.62
CA SER A 162 42.16 12.49 5.56
C SER A 162 40.86 12.20 4.81
N THR A 163 40.09 11.25 5.32
CA THR A 163 38.77 10.89 4.79
C THR A 163 37.67 11.33 5.74
N ILE A 164 36.61 11.92 5.20
CA ILE A 164 35.46 12.40 5.97
C ILE A 164 34.18 11.88 5.32
N GLY A 165 33.30 11.28 6.12
CA GLY A 165 32.01 10.77 5.68
C GLY A 165 30.85 11.68 6.05
N PHE A 166 29.90 11.85 5.14
CA PHE A 166 28.64 12.54 5.39
C PHE A 166 27.45 11.68 4.95
N SER A 167 26.57 11.37 5.89
CA SER A 167 25.24 10.82 5.62
C SER A 167 24.33 11.98 5.21
N ILE A 168 23.93 12.00 3.96
CA ILE A 168 23.03 13.01 3.40
C ILE A 168 21.66 12.40 3.11
N THR A 169 20.61 13.18 3.36
CA THR A 169 19.25 12.86 2.91
C THR A 169 18.83 13.89 1.88
N TYR A 170 18.51 13.45 0.67
CA TYR A 170 18.17 14.34 -0.45
C TYR A 170 16.84 13.94 -1.09
N GLN A 171 16.17 14.91 -1.71
CA GLN A 171 14.92 14.72 -2.42
C GLN A 171 15.18 14.30 -3.86
N THR A 172 14.74 13.10 -4.23
CA THR A 172 14.99 12.52 -5.57
C THR A 172 14.38 13.33 -6.70
N GLU A 173 13.30 14.06 -6.45
CA GLU A 173 12.67 14.94 -7.44
C GLU A 173 13.45 16.24 -7.69
N GLN A 174 14.33 16.64 -6.77
CA GLN A 174 15.07 17.91 -6.86
C GLN A 174 16.52 17.73 -7.30
N VAL A 175 17.16 16.64 -6.86
CA VAL A 175 18.56 16.38 -7.17
C VAL A 175 18.81 14.88 -7.24
N SER A 176 19.54 14.45 -8.27
CA SER A 176 20.01 13.07 -8.39
C SER A 176 21.35 12.87 -7.70
N LEU A 177 21.67 11.61 -7.37
CA LEU A 177 22.95 11.26 -6.77
C LEU A 177 24.12 11.62 -7.67
N GLU A 178 23.97 11.40 -8.97
CA GLU A 178 24.96 11.67 -10.00
C GLU A 178 25.22 13.18 -10.10
N GLN A 179 24.17 14.00 -10.09
CA GLN A 179 24.29 15.47 -10.06
C GLN A 179 24.99 15.97 -8.80
N LEU A 180 24.71 15.36 -7.64
CA LEU A 180 25.40 15.69 -6.38
C LEU A 180 26.91 15.42 -6.50
N ILE A 181 27.28 14.21 -6.91
CA ILE A 181 28.68 13.80 -7.06
C ILE A 181 29.38 14.72 -8.06
N GLU A 182 28.76 14.98 -9.20
CA GLU A 182 29.32 15.84 -10.25
C GLU A 182 29.51 17.28 -9.76
N ALA A 183 28.53 17.86 -9.06
CA ALA A 183 28.63 19.19 -8.49
C ALA A 183 29.79 19.33 -7.48
N PHE A 184 30.07 18.29 -6.69
CA PHE A 184 31.23 18.30 -5.80
C PHE A 184 32.55 18.08 -6.53
N ARG A 185 32.58 17.23 -7.56
CA ARG A 185 33.78 17.01 -8.40
C ARG A 185 34.18 18.28 -9.15
N GLN A 186 33.22 19.04 -9.66
CA GLN A 186 33.46 20.33 -10.32
C GLN A 186 34.09 21.38 -9.38
N LYS A 187 33.84 21.26 -8.07
CA LYS A 187 34.47 22.08 -7.04
C LYS A 187 35.85 21.57 -6.60
N GLY A 188 36.34 20.50 -7.21
CA GLY A 188 37.64 19.89 -6.89
C GLY A 188 37.61 18.84 -5.78
N HIS A 189 36.43 18.47 -5.27
CA HIS A 189 36.32 17.43 -4.25
C HIS A 189 36.43 16.04 -4.86
N ARG A 190 37.20 15.16 -4.23
CA ARG A 190 37.19 13.73 -4.55
C ARG A 190 36.10 13.05 -3.74
N VAL A 191 34.97 12.76 -4.38
CA VAL A 191 33.78 12.18 -3.76
C VAL A 191 33.50 10.78 -4.31
N TRP A 192 33.17 9.86 -3.39
CA TRP A 192 32.65 8.52 -3.70
C TRP A 192 31.43 8.22 -2.83
N VAL A 193 30.63 7.25 -3.27
CA VAL A 193 29.44 6.78 -2.57
C VAL A 193 29.81 5.50 -1.84
N GLN A 194 29.34 5.37 -0.60
CA GLN A 194 29.35 4.10 0.11
C GLN A 194 27.97 3.47 -0.06
N GLU A 195 27.93 2.32 -0.74
CA GLU A 195 26.74 1.46 -0.87
C GLU A 195 26.36 0.81 0.46
#